data_AF-A0A127ER98-F1
#
_entry.id   AF-A0A127ER98-F1
#
_cell.length_a   1.000
_cell.length_b   1.000
_cell.length_c   1.000
_cell.angle_alpha   90.00
_cell.angle_beta   90.00
_cell.angle_gamma   90.00
#
_symmetry.space_group_name_H-M   'P 1'
#
loop_
_entity.id
_entity.type
_entity.pdbx_description
1 polymer ?
#
loop_
_entity_poly.entity_id
_entity_poly.type
_entity_poly.pdbx_seq_one_letter_code
_entity_poly.pdbx_strand_id
1 'polypeptide(L)'
;MAEPFPDRLSVNPGSPYYNEEILRRDVGIRFNGKEKTNVEEYCISEGWIRVGAGKAKDRHGNPLTIKLTGGVEPYFKDEDKE
;
A
#
# COMPACT_ATOMS: atom_id res chain seq x y z
N MET A 1 0.93 14.58 15.78
CA MET A 1 0.22 15.22 14.65
C MET A 1 0.19 14.17 13.58
N ALA A 2 -0.99 13.65 13.22
CA ALA A 2 -1.10 12.51 12.30
C ALA A 2 -0.31 12.83 11.03
N GLU A 3 0.79 12.13 10.78
CA GLU A 3 1.48 12.24 9.51
C GLU A 3 0.49 11.84 8.42
N PRO A 4 0.14 12.77 7.52
CA PRO A 4 -1.03 12.59 6.68
C PRO A 4 -0.66 11.64 5.54
N PHE A 5 -0.78 10.35 5.79
CA PHE A 5 -0.93 9.39 4.71
C PHE A 5 -2.12 9.83 3.85
N PRO A 6 -1.97 9.88 2.51
CA PRO A 6 -3.08 10.20 1.64
C PRO A 6 -4.14 9.12 1.80
N ASP A 7 -5.39 9.51 1.59
CA ASP A 7 -6.51 8.58 1.60
C ASP A 7 -6.27 7.37 0.69
N ARG A 8 -5.68 7.62 -0.48
CA ARG A 8 -5.30 6.61 -1.45
C ARG A 8 -3.84 6.81 -1.88
N LEU A 9 -3.07 5.73 -1.85
CA LEU A 9 -1.68 5.69 -2.33
C LEU A 9 -1.49 4.47 -3.21
N SER A 10 -0.75 4.64 -4.29
CA SER A 10 -0.37 3.59 -5.22
C SER A 10 1.15 3.57 -5.38
N VAL A 11 1.75 2.38 -5.48
CA VAL A 11 3.18 2.23 -5.78
C VAL A 11 3.47 2.30 -7.28
N ASN A 12 2.43 2.23 -8.10
CA ASN A 12 2.55 2.24 -9.55
C ASN A 12 2.68 3.68 -10.08
N PRO A 13 3.78 4.06 -10.74
CA PRO A 13 4.00 5.42 -11.26
C PRO A 13 2.99 5.85 -12.34
N GLY A 14 2.28 4.89 -12.96
CA GLY A 14 1.21 5.19 -13.91
C GLY A 14 -0.14 5.51 -13.27
N SER A 15 -0.26 5.40 -11.94
CA SER A 15 -1.49 5.70 -11.21
C SER A 15 -1.54 7.17 -10.77
N PRO A 16 -2.70 7.85 -10.82
CA PRO A 16 -2.83 9.23 -10.33
C PRO A 16 -2.62 9.37 -8.82
N TYR A 17 -2.59 8.25 -8.09
CA TYR A 17 -2.36 8.19 -6.64
C TYR A 17 -0.91 7.79 -6.30
N TYR A 18 0.00 7.86 -7.27
CA TYR A 18 1.42 7.64 -7.02
C TYR A 18 2.03 8.84 -6.27
N ASN A 19 2.71 8.56 -5.16
CA ASN A 19 3.44 9.59 -4.42
C ASN A 19 4.83 9.08 -4.02
N GLU A 20 5.83 9.49 -4.76
CA GLU A 20 7.23 9.08 -4.56
C GLU A 20 7.77 9.49 -3.19
N GLU A 21 7.41 10.67 -2.69
CA GLU A 21 7.93 11.20 -1.41
C GLU A 21 7.55 10.30 -0.23
N ILE A 22 6.31 9.80 -0.25
CA ILE A 22 5.81 8.91 0.79
C ILE A 22 6.41 7.50 0.61
N LEU A 23 6.46 7.00 -0.63
CA LEU A 23 7.04 5.68 -0.93
C LEU A 23 8.53 5.58 -0.57
N ARG A 24 9.26 6.70 -0.60
CA ARG A 24 10.67 6.77 -0.17
C ARG A 24 10.86 6.55 1.34
N ARG A 25 9.83 6.80 2.17
CA ARG A 25 9.90 6.72 3.64
C ARG A 25 9.58 5.32 4.19
N ASP A 26 9.72 4.29 3.35
CA ASP A 26 9.37 2.88 3.61
C ASP A 26 8.01 2.70 4.32
N VAL A 27 6.95 2.69 3.52
CA VAL A 27 5.57 2.56 4.03
C VAL A 27 5.23 1.10 4.32
N GLY A 28 4.69 0.84 5.51
CA GLY A 28 4.04 -0.41 5.87
C GLY A 28 2.52 -0.23 5.96
N ILE A 29 1.76 -1.32 5.75
CA ILE A 29 0.31 -1.30 5.98
C ILE A 29 -0.08 -2.43 6.90
N ARG A 30 -0.83 -2.09 7.95
CA ARG A 30 -1.50 -3.04 8.81
C ARG A 30 -2.94 -3.19 8.32
N PHE A 31 -3.27 -4.40 7.89
CA PHE A 31 -4.57 -4.74 7.34
C PHE A 31 -5.27 -5.77 8.21
N ASN A 32 -6.42 -5.40 8.79
CA ASN A 32 -7.14 -6.21 9.78
C ASN A 32 -6.20 -6.72 10.88
N GLY A 33 -5.33 -5.86 11.41
CA GLY A 33 -4.36 -6.19 12.45
C GLY A 33 -3.12 -6.96 11.98
N LYS A 34 -3.02 -7.35 10.71
CA LYS A 34 -1.87 -8.06 10.13
C LYS A 34 -1.01 -7.14 9.26
N GLU A 35 0.29 -7.15 9.48
CA GLU A 35 1.24 -6.44 8.62
C GLU A 35 1.24 -7.01 7.19
N LYS A 36 1.24 -6.11 6.22
CA LYS A 36 1.33 -6.38 4.78
C LYS A 36 2.43 -5.50 4.19
N THR A 37 3.41 -6.15 3.59
CA THR A 37 4.56 -5.51 2.92
C THR A 37 4.49 -5.60 1.40
N ASN A 38 3.58 -6.42 0.87
CA ASN A 38 3.34 -6.60 -0.56
C ASN A 38 2.10 -5.81 -1.05
N VAL A 39 1.81 -4.66 -0.43
CA VAL A 39 0.71 -3.79 -0.83
C VAL A 39 1.14 -2.94 -2.01
N GLU A 40 0.37 -2.98 -3.08
CA GLU A 40 0.58 -2.17 -4.27
C GLU A 40 -0.25 -0.89 -4.25
N GLU A 41 -1.46 -0.94 -3.67
CA GLU A 41 -2.33 0.22 -3.56
C GLU A 41 -3.25 0.07 -2.34
N TYR A 42 -3.62 1.17 -1.71
CA TYR A 42 -4.61 1.16 -0.64
C TYR A 42 -5.56 2.35 -0.75
N CYS A 43 -6.75 2.21 -0.15
CA CYS A 43 -7.67 3.31 0.11
C CYS A 43 -8.24 3.19 1.53
N ILE A 44 -8.04 4.23 2.33
CA ILE A 44 -8.47 4.30 3.74
C ILE A 44 -9.98 4.56 3.81
N SER A 45 -10.49 5.56 3.08
CA SER A 45 -11.91 5.93 3.09
C SER A 45 -12.81 4.81 2.59
N GLU A 46 -12.39 4.06 1.57
CA GLU A 46 -13.15 2.90 1.09
C GLU A 46 -12.80 1.60 1.84
N GLY A 47 -11.74 1.60 2.66
CA GLY A 47 -11.33 0.45 3.47
C GLY A 47 -10.89 -0.76 2.66
N TRP A 48 -9.93 -0.59 1.74
CA TRP A 48 -9.38 -1.72 0.99
C TRP A 48 -7.90 -1.56 0.64
N ILE A 49 -7.24 -2.71 0.40
CA ILE A 49 -5.88 -2.80 -0.12
C ILE A 49 -5.84 -3.67 -1.37
N ARG A 50 -4.88 -3.42 -2.24
CA ARG A 50 -4.48 -4.28 -3.34
C ARG A 50 -3.11 -4.86 -3.02
N VAL A 51 -3.03 -6.17 -2.97
CA VAL A 51 -1.78 -6.88 -2.67
C VAL A 51 -1.33 -7.69 -3.87
N GLY A 52 -0.02 -7.73 -4.11
CA GLY A 52 0.57 -8.60 -5.13
C GLY A 52 0.35 -10.08 -4.77
N ALA A 53 -0.31 -10.82 -5.65
CA ALA A 53 -0.57 -12.25 -5.56
C ALA A 53 0.67 -13.08 -5.95
N GLY A 54 1.69 -13.03 -5.10
CA GLY A 54 2.94 -13.76 -5.30
C GLY A 54 3.73 -13.24 -6.51
N LYS A 55 4.42 -14.16 -7.22
CA LYS A 55 5.25 -13.83 -8.40
C LYS A 55 4.47 -13.81 -9.72
N ALA A 56 3.15 -14.01 -9.68
CA ALA A 56 2.32 -14.01 -10.88
C ALA A 56 2.28 -12.62 -11.51
N LYS A 57 2.51 -12.56 -12.82
CA LYS A 57 2.41 -11.35 -13.63
C LYS A 57 1.38 -11.56 -14.73
N ASP A 58 0.63 -10.50 -15.05
CA ASP A 58 -0.29 -10.47 -16.19
C ASP A 58 0.49 -10.45 -17.53
N ARG A 59 -0.21 -10.58 -18.67
CA ARG A 59 0.38 -10.57 -20.02
C ARG A 59 1.24 -9.33 -20.32
N HIS A 60 0.98 -8.23 -19.63
CA HIS A 60 1.73 -6.98 -19.74
C HIS A 60 2.94 -6.89 -18.80
N GLY A 61 3.24 -7.95 -18.03
CA GLY A 61 4.33 -7.97 -17.05
C GLY A 61 3.99 -7.29 -15.72
N ASN A 62 2.76 -6.80 -15.56
CA ASN A 62 2.30 -6.20 -14.31
C ASN A 62 2.03 -7.28 -13.27
N PRO A 63 2.42 -7.09 -12.00
CA PRO A 63 2.05 -7.99 -10.92
C PRO A 63 0.53 -8.20 -10.85
N LEU A 64 0.11 -9.44 -10.65
CA LEU A 64 -1.30 -9.76 -10.43
C LEU A 64 -1.67 -9.26 -9.04
N THR A 65 -2.61 -8.32 -8.94
CA THR A 65 -3.07 -7.80 -7.64
C THR A 65 -4.41 -8.39 -7.22
N ILE A 66 -4.57 -8.68 -5.94
CA ILE A 66 -5.86 -9.05 -5.33
C ILE A 66 -6.34 -7.90 -4.45
N LYS A 67 -7.59 -7.48 -4.64
CA LYS A 67 -8.25 -6.49 -3.77
C LYS A 67 -8.79 -7.19 -2.51
N LEU A 68 -8.41 -6.70 -1.34
CA LEU A 68 -8.89 -7.14 -0.04
C LEU A 68 -9.57 -5.95 0.67
N THR A 69 -10.76 -6.16 1.21
CA THR A 69 -11.53 -5.13 1.94
C THR A 69 -11.43 -5.37 3.45
N GLY A 70 -11.21 -4.31 4.23
CA GLY A 70 -10.99 -4.40 5.68
C GLY A 70 -10.39 -3.12 6.27
N GLY A 71 -10.03 -3.15 7.56
CA GLY A 71 -9.36 -2.04 8.22
C GLY A 71 -7.97 -1.82 7.64
N VAL A 72 -7.71 -0.61 7.15
CA VAL A 72 -6.44 -0.20 6.53
C VAL A 72 -5.77 0.84 7.41
N GLU A 73 -4.59 0.50 7.91
CA GLU A 73 -3.81 1.36 8.80
C GLU A 73 -2.39 1.50 8.22
N PRO A 74 -2.10 2.57 7.45
CA PRO A 74 -0.76 2.84 6.97
C PRO A 74 0.12 3.40 8.10
N TYR A 75 1.41 3.05 8.08
CA TYR A 75 2.40 3.53 9.04
C TYR A 75 3.78 3.59 8.37
N PHE A 76 4.68 4.44 8.89
CA PHE A 76 6.07 4.45 8.44
C PHE A 76 6.86 3.39 9.20
N LYS A 77 7.65 2.60 8.49
CA LYS A 77 8.53 1.60 9.13
C LYS A 77 9.81 2.23 9.69
N ASP A 78 10.17 3.43 9.23
CA ASP A 78 11.36 4.14 9.70
C ASP A 78 11.27 4.50 11.20
N GLU A 79 10.06 4.79 11.71
CA GLU A 79 9.84 5.11 13.12
C GLU A 79 9.92 3.89 14.08
N ASP A 80 9.88 2.65 13.58
CA ASP A 80 9.94 1.44 14.43
C ASP A 80 11.38 0.95 14.69
N LYS A 81 12.39 1.66 14.18
CA LYS A 81 13.82 1.37 14.36
C LYS A 81 14.44 2.27 15.43
N GLU A 82 14.06 2.09 16.71
CA GLU A 82 14.85 2.55 17.86
C GLU A 82 15.38 1.37 18.68
#